data_AF-A0A285NB60-F1
#
_entry.id   AF-A0A285NB60-F1
#
_cell.length_a   1.000
_cell.length_b   1.000
_cell.length_c   1.000
_cell.angle_alpha   90.00
_cell.angle_beta   90.00
_cell.angle_gamma   90.00
#
_symmetry.space_group_name_H-M   'P 1'
#
loop_
_entity.id
_entity.type
_entity.pdbx_description
1 polymer ?
#
loop_
_entity_poly.entity_id
_entity_poly.type
_entity_poly.pdbx_seq_one_letter_code
_entity_poly.pdbx_strand_id
1 'polypeptide(L)'
;MFFRTIVSAVFMVIGFGSFSAKAGNVPYNPKIKLKVGQAIVMKGVRHRDCDKGKAPSAAALPKLPKLKTGTIRIGGVGKANSGHCKAVVPVRIIKFHAMRPGRENVKVYGDKFSITVTK
;
A
#
# COMPACT_ATOMS: atom_id res chain seq x y z
N MET A 1 59.68 7.85 6.25
CA MET A 1 59.13 6.94 7.29
C MET A 1 57.63 7.23 7.41
N PHE A 2 56.81 6.22 7.13
CA PHE A 2 55.42 5.92 7.56
C PHE A 2 54.52 7.10 8.03
N PHE A 3 53.29 7.28 7.52
CA PHE A 3 52.18 6.34 7.77
C PHE A 3 51.06 6.45 6.73
N ARG A 4 50.56 5.27 6.33
CA ARG A 4 49.31 5.01 5.61
C ARG A 4 48.16 4.97 6.61
N THR A 5 47.01 5.56 6.28
CA THR A 5 45.69 5.21 6.88
C THR A 5 44.59 5.77 5.97
N ILE A 6 44.20 5.04 4.92
CA ILE A 6 43.00 4.19 4.85
C ILE A 6 41.71 4.94 5.20
N VAL A 7 41.00 5.27 4.13
CA VAL A 7 39.59 5.67 4.05
C VAL A 7 38.71 4.57 4.68
N SER A 8 37.79 4.95 5.57
CA SER A 8 36.63 4.13 5.91
C SER A 8 35.46 5.02 6.28
N ALA A 9 34.71 5.44 5.27
CA ALA A 9 33.40 6.05 5.43
C ALA A 9 32.38 4.93 5.73
N VAL A 10 32.02 4.75 6.99
CA VAL A 10 30.89 3.91 7.39
C VAL A 10 29.64 4.77 7.42
N PHE A 11 28.93 4.83 6.29
CA PHE A 11 27.58 5.40 6.22
C PHE A 11 26.58 4.36 6.73
N MET A 12 26.35 4.33 8.04
CA MET A 12 25.32 3.49 8.66
C MET A 12 24.05 4.31 8.87
N VAL A 13 23.28 4.51 7.78
CA VAL A 13 21.93 5.08 7.88
C VAL A 13 20.93 3.96 8.12
N ILE A 14 20.77 3.57 9.38
CA ILE A 14 19.64 2.73 9.81
C ILE A 14 18.43 3.64 9.94
N GLY A 15 17.76 3.89 8.82
CA GLY A 15 16.44 4.51 8.79
C GLY A 15 15.35 3.45 8.97
N PHE A 16 15.17 2.89 10.17
CA PHE A 16 13.92 2.21 10.49
C PHE A 16 12.85 3.27 10.73
N GLY A 17 12.19 3.69 9.65
CA GLY A 17 10.96 4.45 9.74
C GLY A 17 9.87 3.60 10.38
N SER A 18 9.71 3.72 11.70
CA SER A 18 8.53 3.26 12.42
C SER A 18 7.33 4.06 11.93
N PHE A 19 6.65 3.57 10.89
CA PHE A 19 5.37 4.11 10.47
C PHE A 19 4.34 3.82 11.56
N SER A 20 4.19 4.77 12.48
CA SER A 20 3.09 4.80 13.44
C SER A 20 1.79 4.86 12.66
N ALA A 21 1.06 3.74 12.63
CA ALA A 21 -0.21 3.61 11.92
C ALA A 21 -1.31 4.31 12.71
N LYS A 22 -1.28 5.66 12.71
CA LYS A 22 -2.46 6.45 13.08
C LYS A 22 -3.56 6.04 12.09
N ALA A 23 -4.66 5.49 12.60
CA ALA A 23 -5.77 4.98 11.82
C ALA A 23 -6.50 6.15 11.11
N GLY A 24 -5.85 6.72 10.10
CA GLY A 24 -6.42 7.69 9.19
C GLY A 24 -7.45 7.01 8.30
N ASN A 25 -8.51 7.73 7.99
CA ASN A 25 -9.51 7.32 7.01
C ASN A 25 -8.80 6.92 5.70
N VAL A 26 -8.96 5.67 5.26
CA VAL A 26 -8.28 5.18 4.05
C VAL A 26 -8.89 5.86 2.82
N PRO A 27 -8.15 6.75 2.13
CA PRO A 27 -8.68 7.40 0.94
C PRO A 27 -8.77 6.41 -0.23
N TYR A 28 -9.77 6.58 -1.08
CA TYR A 28 -9.86 5.88 -2.35
C TYR A 28 -9.29 6.76 -3.45
N ASN A 29 -8.19 6.33 -4.08
CA ASN A 29 -7.61 7.03 -5.22
C ASN A 29 -7.46 6.06 -6.42
N PRO A 30 -8.31 6.17 -7.45
CA PRO A 30 -8.24 5.29 -8.61
C PRO A 30 -7.04 5.59 -9.54
N LYS A 31 -6.39 6.76 -9.40
CA LYS A 31 -5.24 7.16 -10.21
C LYS A 31 -3.98 7.16 -9.35
N ILE A 32 -3.16 6.13 -9.51
CA ILE A 32 -1.93 5.94 -8.74
C ILE A 32 -0.75 6.42 -9.59
N LYS A 33 0.00 7.41 -9.08
CA LYS A 33 1.25 7.88 -9.66
C LYS A 33 2.34 7.75 -8.62
N LEU A 34 3.36 6.96 -8.91
CA LEU A 34 4.47 6.67 -7.99
C LEU A 34 5.80 6.62 -8.73
N LYS A 35 6.90 6.78 -8.01
CA LYS A 35 8.25 6.42 -8.44
C LYS A 35 8.58 4.99 -8.01
N VAL A 36 9.55 4.36 -8.67
CA VAL A 36 10.09 3.05 -8.22
C VAL A 36 10.54 3.15 -6.76
N GLY A 37 10.20 2.14 -5.95
CA GLY A 37 10.49 2.09 -4.52
C GLY A 37 9.43 2.74 -3.62
N GLN A 38 8.48 3.50 -4.19
CA GLN A 38 7.39 4.07 -3.40
C GLN A 38 6.25 3.06 -3.18
N ALA A 39 5.53 3.24 -2.07
CA ALA A 39 4.34 2.48 -1.74
C ALA A 39 3.16 3.40 -1.43
N ILE A 40 1.95 2.91 -1.71
CA ILE A 40 0.71 3.62 -1.37
C ILE A 40 -0.36 2.65 -0.91
N VAL A 41 -1.29 3.15 -0.10
CA VAL A 41 -2.57 2.46 0.14
C VAL A 41 -3.46 2.67 -1.08
N MET A 42 -3.84 1.57 -1.76
CA MET A 42 -4.75 1.62 -2.90
C MET A 42 -6.20 1.79 -2.46
N LYS A 43 -6.63 0.97 -1.50
CA LYS A 43 -8.01 0.94 -0.98
C LYS A 43 -8.11 0.23 0.35
N GLY A 44 -9.22 0.50 1.05
CA GLY A 44 -9.76 -0.37 2.08
C GLY A 44 -10.79 -1.34 1.50
N VAL A 45 -10.72 -2.61 1.87
CA VAL A 45 -11.75 -3.62 1.58
C VAL A 45 -12.60 -3.81 2.83
N ARG A 46 -13.92 -3.63 2.69
CA ARG A 46 -14.91 -3.79 3.76
C ARG A 46 -15.72 -5.07 3.57
N HIS A 47 -16.45 -5.43 4.61
CA HIS A 47 -17.55 -6.39 4.53
C HIS A 47 -18.68 -5.87 3.63
N ARG A 48 -19.36 -6.79 2.92
CA ARG A 48 -20.49 -6.44 2.02
C ARG A 48 -21.70 -5.98 2.82
N ASP A 49 -21.96 -6.68 3.91
CA ASP A 49 -23.00 -6.48 4.93
C ASP A 49 -22.72 -5.31 5.90
N CYS A 50 -21.69 -4.51 5.63
CA CYS A 50 -21.37 -3.32 6.43
C CYS A 50 -21.10 -3.58 7.91
N ASP A 51 -20.60 -4.79 8.25
CA ASP A 51 -20.13 -5.12 9.60
C ASP A 51 -19.20 -4.01 10.13
N LYS A 52 -19.61 -3.41 11.26
CA LYS A 52 -18.91 -2.30 11.92
C LYS A 52 -17.89 -2.79 12.95
N GLY A 53 -17.94 -4.07 13.33
CA GLY A 53 -17.13 -4.66 14.40
C GLY A 53 -15.74 -5.08 13.95
N LYS A 54 -15.61 -5.63 12.73
CA LYS A 54 -14.31 -6.13 12.24
C LYS A 54 -14.09 -5.91 10.75
N ALA A 55 -12.83 -5.78 10.36
CA ALA A 55 -12.44 -5.78 8.95
C ALA A 55 -12.40 -7.23 8.41
N PRO A 56 -12.58 -7.42 7.09
CA PRO A 56 -12.42 -8.73 6.47
C PRO A 56 -11.08 -9.39 6.82
N SER A 57 -11.11 -10.71 7.06
CA SER A 57 -9.91 -11.51 7.21
C SER A 57 -9.12 -11.52 5.90
N ALA A 58 -7.79 -11.48 5.97
CA ALA A 58 -6.92 -11.57 4.79
C ALA A 58 -7.15 -12.87 4.01
N ALA A 59 -7.41 -13.98 4.72
CA ALA A 59 -7.67 -15.29 4.11
C ALA A 59 -9.01 -15.36 3.37
N ALA A 60 -9.96 -14.50 3.71
CA ALA A 60 -11.27 -14.43 3.05
C ALA A 60 -11.24 -13.59 1.77
N LEU A 61 -10.14 -12.89 1.48
CA LEU A 61 -10.03 -12.06 0.29
C LEU A 61 -9.63 -12.90 -0.93
N PRO A 62 -10.23 -12.64 -2.11
CA PRO A 62 -9.79 -13.24 -3.37
C PRO A 62 -8.30 -13.01 -3.64
N LYS A 63 -7.71 -13.88 -4.48
CA LYS A 63 -6.30 -13.73 -4.89
C LYS A 63 -6.06 -12.37 -5.54
N LEU A 64 -4.94 -11.75 -5.18
CA LEU A 64 -4.51 -10.48 -5.75
C LEU A 64 -3.98 -10.67 -7.19
N PRO A 65 -4.27 -9.73 -8.10
CA PRO A 65 -3.73 -9.78 -9.45
C PRO A 65 -2.21 -9.55 -9.45
N LYS A 66 -1.51 -10.19 -10.39
CA LYS A 66 -0.09 -9.93 -10.65
C LYS A 66 0.04 -8.70 -11.54
N LEU A 67 1.02 -7.85 -11.26
CA LEU A 67 1.30 -6.62 -11.99
C LEU A 67 2.75 -6.61 -12.47
N LYS A 68 3.01 -5.97 -13.61
CA LYS A 68 4.38 -5.80 -14.14
C LYS A 68 5.12 -4.64 -13.47
N THR A 69 4.37 -3.61 -13.05
CA THR A 69 4.89 -2.36 -12.45
C THR A 69 5.16 -2.46 -10.95
N GLY A 70 4.67 -3.50 -10.27
CA GLY A 70 4.84 -3.62 -8.82
C GLY A 70 4.13 -4.82 -8.21
N THR A 71 3.98 -4.79 -6.89
CA THR A 71 3.26 -5.84 -6.15
C THR A 71 2.13 -5.25 -5.33
N ILE A 72 1.01 -5.97 -5.25
CA ILE A 72 -0.07 -5.67 -4.32
C ILE A 72 0.08 -6.58 -3.11
N ARG A 73 -0.09 -6.03 -1.92
CA ARG A 73 -0.06 -6.79 -0.66
C ARG A 73 -1.27 -6.44 0.20
N ILE A 74 -1.76 -7.44 0.91
CA ILE A 74 -2.74 -7.24 1.97
C ILE A 74 -2.01 -6.66 3.17
N GLY A 75 -2.42 -5.48 3.61
CA GLY A 75 -1.90 -4.79 4.77
C GLY A 75 -2.73 -5.06 6.04
N GLY A 76 -2.54 -4.19 7.03
CA GLY A 76 -3.27 -4.22 8.29
C GLY A 76 -4.74 -3.82 8.16
N VAL A 77 -5.37 -3.60 9.31
CA VAL A 77 -6.72 -3.04 9.39
C VAL A 77 -6.66 -1.52 9.45
N GLY A 78 -7.70 -0.87 8.96
CA GLY A 78 -7.92 0.57 9.08
C GLY A 78 -9.41 0.87 9.16
N LYS A 79 -9.77 2.14 9.02
CA LYS A 79 -11.17 2.58 8.90
C LYS A 79 -11.34 3.36 7.59
N ALA A 80 -12.48 3.23 6.95
CA ALA A 80 -12.83 4.01 5.77
C ALA A 80 -14.26 4.53 5.87
N ASN A 81 -14.51 5.77 5.43
CA ASN A 81 -15.87 6.24 5.22
C ASN A 81 -16.45 5.55 3.99
N SER A 82 -17.49 4.75 4.18
CA SER A 82 -18.14 4.03 3.09
C SER A 82 -19.47 4.69 2.74
N GLY A 83 -19.57 5.26 1.54
CA GLY A 83 -20.83 5.78 1.02
C GLY A 83 -21.94 4.72 0.94
N HIS A 84 -21.58 3.46 0.66
CA HIS A 84 -22.53 2.35 0.63
C HIS A 84 -23.10 2.04 2.02
N CYS A 85 -22.27 2.04 3.06
CA CYS A 85 -22.70 1.78 4.43
C CYS A 85 -23.17 3.04 5.17
N LYS A 86 -23.05 4.22 4.53
CA LYS A 86 -23.29 5.55 5.11
C LYS A 86 -22.62 5.76 6.48
N ALA A 87 -21.45 5.14 6.67
CA ALA A 87 -20.76 5.11 7.95
C ALA A 87 -19.26 4.85 7.77
N VAL A 88 -18.49 5.20 8.80
CA VAL A 88 -17.09 4.76 8.94
C VAL A 88 -17.08 3.29 9.35
N VAL A 89 -16.47 2.44 8.53
CA VAL A 89 -16.42 0.98 8.73
C VAL A 89 -14.97 0.49 8.80
N PRO A 90 -14.70 -0.58 9.54
CA PRO A 90 -13.40 -1.22 9.53
C PRO A 90 -13.12 -1.83 8.15
N VAL A 91 -11.88 -1.65 7.68
CA VAL A 91 -11.43 -2.11 6.36
C VAL A 91 -10.09 -2.82 6.44
N ARG A 92 -9.88 -3.79 5.55
CA ARG A 92 -8.59 -4.39 5.29
C ARG A 92 -7.84 -3.56 4.26
N ILE A 93 -6.67 -3.08 4.61
CA ILE A 93 -5.87 -2.19 3.75
C ILE A 93 -5.23 -3.01 2.64
N ILE A 94 -5.27 -2.48 1.42
CA ILE A 94 -4.56 -3.03 0.25
C ILE A 94 -3.50 -2.03 -0.17
N LYS A 95 -2.24 -2.48 -0.22
CA LYS A 95 -1.09 -1.63 -0.55
C LYS A 95 -0.50 -2.03 -1.88
N PHE A 96 -0.07 -1.04 -2.66
CA PHE A 96 0.75 -1.25 -3.86
C PHE A 96 2.17 -0.76 -3.58
N HIS A 97 3.15 -1.55 -3.98
CA HIS A 97 4.57 -1.22 -3.94
C HIS A 97 5.11 -1.19 -5.37
N ALA A 98 5.55 -0.01 -5.81
CA ALA A 98 6.06 0.23 -7.15
C ALA A 98 7.48 -0.33 -7.30
N MET A 99 7.70 -1.17 -8.31
CA MET A 99 8.98 -1.87 -8.52
C MET A 99 9.60 -1.60 -9.88
N ARG A 100 8.79 -1.35 -10.92
CA ARG A 100 9.28 -1.13 -12.28
C ARG A 100 8.49 0.00 -12.95
N PRO A 101 9.15 0.88 -13.73
CA PRO A 101 8.46 1.90 -14.48
C PRO A 101 7.47 1.30 -15.49
N GLY A 102 6.36 1.99 -15.72
CA GLY A 102 5.34 1.56 -16.68
C GLY A 102 3.96 2.10 -16.36
N ARG A 103 2.98 1.73 -17.19
CA ARG A 103 1.57 2.05 -16.99
C ARG A 103 0.74 0.79 -17.09
N GLU A 104 -0.20 0.61 -16.17
CA GLU A 104 -1.08 -0.55 -16.14
C GLU A 104 -2.47 -0.16 -15.63
N ASN A 105 -3.51 -0.80 -16.17
CA ASN A 105 -4.86 -0.74 -15.63
C ASN A 105 -5.20 -2.08 -14.99
N VAL A 106 -5.71 -2.08 -13.76
CA VAL A 106 -6.01 -3.29 -13.00
C VAL A 106 -7.32 -3.16 -12.26
N LYS A 107 -8.01 -4.29 -12.06
CA LYS A 107 -9.18 -4.38 -11.20
C LYS A 107 -8.83 -5.08 -9.90
N VAL A 108 -9.06 -4.44 -8.75
CA VAL A 108 -8.77 -4.97 -7.42
C VAL A 108 -10.04 -4.96 -6.57
N TYR A 109 -10.59 -6.14 -6.32
CA TYR A 109 -11.83 -6.35 -5.56
C TYR A 109 -12.99 -5.45 -6.04
N GLY A 110 -13.25 -5.44 -7.36
CA GLY A 110 -14.34 -4.65 -7.96
C GLY A 110 -13.91 -3.28 -8.51
N ASP A 111 -12.87 -2.67 -7.94
CA ASP A 111 -12.48 -1.30 -8.28
C ASP A 111 -11.39 -1.26 -9.35
N LYS A 112 -11.52 -0.35 -10.31
CA LYS A 112 -10.54 -0.13 -11.38
C LYS A 112 -9.50 0.90 -10.94
N PHE A 113 -8.23 0.57 -11.11
CA PHE A 113 -7.10 1.46 -10.86
C PHE A 113 -6.27 1.66 -12.12
N SER A 114 -5.85 2.89 -12.34
CA SER A 114 -4.85 3.25 -13.34
C SER A 114 -3.55 3.59 -12.62
N ILE A 115 -2.52 2.77 -12.86
CA ILE A 115 -1.23 2.85 -12.21
C ILE A 115 -0.22 3.40 -13.22
N THR A 116 0.52 4.42 -12.81
CA THR A 116 1.68 4.95 -13.52
C THR A 116 2.87 4.95 -12.58
N VAL A 117 3.91 4.21 -12.93
CA VAL A 117 5.18 4.18 -12.21
C VAL A 117 6.25 4.85 -13.07
N THR A 118 6.91 5.86 -12.52
CA THR A 118 8.09 6.50 -13.13
C THR A 118 9.36 6.03 -12.44
N LYS A 119 10.51 6.37 -13.02
CA LYS A 119 11.80 6.23 -12.34
C LYS A 119 11.85 7.16 -11.12
#